data_AF-A0A6A5UUV2-F1
#
_entry.id   AF-A0A6A5UUV2-F1
#
_cell.length_a   1.000
_cell.length_b   1.000
_cell.length_c   1.000
_cell.angle_alpha   90.00
_cell.angle_beta   90.00
_cell.angle_gamma   90.00
#
_symmetry.space_group_name_H-M   'P 1'
#
loop_
_entity.id
_entity.type
_entity.pdbx_description
1 polymer ?
#
loop_
_entity_poly.entity_id
_entity_poly.type
_entity_poly.pdbx_seq_one_letter_code
_entity_poly.pdbx_strand_id
1 'polypeptide(L)'
;MHLAEYKGRILPDTGAANVSTVGKEQYLALIQEDPTVTIDISTAGKTSIKFGKGSVTVSIGTAQIPTEIGKIDFKVLDAPTPFLLCLADMDRLKVYFNNTTNKLVQGNVRIPVIRK
;
A
#
# COMPACT_ATOMS: atom_id res chain seq x y z
N MET A 1 13.69 -15.49 8.39
CA MET A 1 12.33 -15.97 8.06
C MET A 1 11.93 -15.38 6.72
N HIS A 2 11.30 -16.18 5.87
CA HIS A 2 11.08 -15.89 4.46
C HIS A 2 10.04 -14.76 4.30
N LEU A 3 10.39 -13.70 3.57
CA LEU A 3 9.51 -12.59 3.12
C LEU A 3 8.33 -13.04 2.22
N ALA A 4 8.02 -14.34 2.19
CA ALA A 4 7.13 -14.97 1.23
C ALA A 4 5.63 -14.83 1.55
N GLU A 5 5.25 -14.29 2.71
CA GLU A 5 3.83 -14.17 3.11
C GLU A 5 3.21 -12.78 2.85
N TYR A 6 3.94 -11.82 2.26
CA TYR A 6 3.35 -10.56 1.79
C TYR A 6 2.81 -10.62 0.35
N LYS A 7 2.89 -11.79 -0.30
CA LYS A 7 2.65 -12.06 -1.73
C LYS A 7 1.21 -11.85 -2.25
N GLY A 8 0.45 -10.92 -1.67
CA GLY A 8 -0.84 -10.51 -2.21
C GLY A 8 -1.67 -9.53 -1.37
N ARG A 9 -1.08 -8.83 -0.40
CA ARG A 9 -1.83 -7.86 0.43
C ARG A 9 -1.97 -6.48 -0.21
N ILE A 10 -1.19 -6.20 -1.27
CA ILE A 10 -1.23 -4.94 -2.02
C ILE A 10 -2.28 -5.06 -3.13
N LEU A 11 -3.28 -4.20 -3.06
CA LEU A 11 -4.33 -4.08 -4.06
C LEU A 11 -4.05 -2.84 -4.91
N PRO A 12 -3.90 -2.99 -6.24
CA PRO A 12 -3.85 -1.82 -7.13
C PRO A 12 -5.20 -1.11 -7.09
N ASP A 13 -5.17 0.18 -6.77
CA ASP A 13 -6.33 1.06 -6.74
C ASP A 13 -6.19 2.14 -7.81
N THR A 14 -6.78 1.87 -8.98
CA THR A 14 -6.81 2.84 -10.08
C THR A 14 -7.70 4.05 -9.77
N GLY A 15 -8.54 3.98 -8.74
CA GLY A 15 -9.32 5.11 -8.23
C GLY A 15 -8.50 6.07 -7.36
N ALA A 16 -7.36 5.61 -6.82
CA ALA A 16 -6.41 6.44 -6.10
C ALA A 16 -5.31 6.93 -7.05
N ALA A 17 -5.37 8.21 -7.43
CA ALA A 17 -4.40 8.77 -8.37
C ALA A 17 -2.99 8.94 -7.76
N ASN A 18 -2.90 9.49 -6.54
CA ASN A 18 -1.64 10.10 -6.08
C ASN A 18 -1.01 9.48 -4.84
N VAL A 19 -1.77 8.71 -4.04
CA VAL A 19 -1.33 8.33 -2.70
C VAL A 19 -1.67 6.88 -2.41
N SER A 20 -0.64 6.08 -2.12
CA SER A 20 -0.82 4.73 -1.57
C SER A 20 -1.23 4.80 -0.11
N THR A 21 -2.20 3.99 0.30
CA THR A 21 -2.79 4.06 1.65
C THR A 21 -2.87 2.69 2.31
N VAL A 22 -2.86 2.69 3.64
CA VAL A 22 -3.05 1.49 4.44
C VAL A 22 -3.84 1.84 5.70
N GLY A 23 -4.75 0.96 6.12
CA GLY A 23 -5.41 1.07 7.41
C GLY A 23 -4.47 0.78 8.58
N LYS A 24 -4.65 1.49 9.70
CA LYS A 24 -3.87 1.35 10.92
C LYS A 24 -3.75 -0.11 11.37
N GLU A 25 -4.86 -0.86 11.39
CA GLU A 25 -4.86 -2.25 11.80
C GLU A 25 -4.05 -3.16 10.85
N GLN A 26 -4.03 -2.87 9.54
CA GLN A 26 -3.18 -3.59 8.59
C GLN A 26 -1.70 -3.24 8.76
N TYR A 27 -1.39 -1.98 9.06
CA TYR A 27 -0.04 -1.56 9.43
C TYR A 27 0.43 -2.24 10.73
N LEU A 28 -0.41 -2.29 11.76
CA LEU A 28 -0.10 -2.97 13.03
C LEU A 28 0.16 -4.47 12.83
N ALA A 29 -0.64 -5.13 11.98
CA ALA A 29 -0.40 -6.52 11.62
C ALA A 29 0.93 -6.72 10.86
N LEU A 30 1.32 -5.78 10.00
CA LEU A 30 2.61 -5.80 9.29
C LEU A 30 3.79 -5.70 10.26
N ILE A 31 3.76 -4.77 11.22
CA ILE A 31 4.91 -4.59 12.14
C ILE A 31 5.08 -5.72 13.16
N GLN A 32 4.03 -6.51 13.41
CA GLN A 32 4.15 -7.73 14.22
C GLN A 32 5.03 -8.78 13.52
N GLU A 33 4.96 -8.82 12.19
CA GLU A 33 5.69 -9.76 11.34
C GLU A 33 7.04 -9.20 10.87
N ASP A 34 7.11 -7.89 10.60
CA ASP A 34 8.33 -7.16 10.25
C ASP A 34 8.54 -5.94 11.17
N PRO A 35 9.19 -6.14 12.34
CA PRO A 35 9.46 -5.06 13.29
C PRO A 35 10.40 -3.97 12.77
N THR A 36 11.01 -4.14 11.59
CA THR A 36 11.90 -3.12 11.00
C THR A 36 11.14 -1.99 10.31
N VAL A 37 9.86 -2.21 9.99
CA VAL A 37 9.00 -1.18 9.39
C VAL A 37 8.59 -0.17 10.46
N THR A 38 8.92 1.10 10.23
CA THR A 38 8.58 2.21 11.13
C THR A 38 7.62 3.18 10.46
N ILE A 39 6.90 3.95 11.30
CA ILE A 39 6.03 5.04 10.87
C ILE A 39 6.70 6.38 11.19
N ASP A 40 6.81 7.24 10.19
CA ASP A 40 7.18 8.64 10.38
C ASP A 40 5.95 9.46 10.78
N ILE A 41 5.80 9.64 12.09
CA ILE A 41 4.72 10.44 12.69
C ILE A 41 4.85 11.94 12.42
N SER A 42 6.03 12.44 12.01
CA SER A 42 6.20 13.86 11.63
C SER A 42 5.42 14.23 10.37
N THR A 43 4.91 13.23 9.64
CA THR A 43 4.05 13.39 8.47
C THR A 43 2.55 13.28 8.80
N ALA A 44 2.19 13.08 10.07
CA ALA A 44 0.80 13.13 10.52
C ALA A 44 0.14 14.44 10.06
N GLY A 45 -1.13 14.38 9.67
CA GLY A 45 -1.86 15.59 9.25
C GLY A 45 -1.57 16.07 7.83
N LYS A 46 -0.45 15.67 7.20
CA LYS A 46 -0.02 16.24 5.90
C LYS A 46 -0.84 15.74 4.71
N THR A 47 -1.57 14.64 4.86
CA THR A 47 -2.40 14.09 3.77
C THR A 47 -3.81 13.85 4.26
N SER A 48 -4.76 14.42 3.53
CA SER A 48 -6.20 14.22 3.71
C SER A 48 -6.73 13.39 2.56
N ILE A 49 -7.35 12.25 2.86
CA ILE A 49 -7.88 11.30 1.88
C ILE A 49 -9.40 11.21 2.04
N LYS A 50 -10.12 11.13 0.93
CA LYS A 50 -11.57 10.90 0.92
C LYS A 50 -11.87 9.69 0.05
N PHE A 51 -12.46 8.66 0.64
CA PHE A 51 -12.90 7.49 -0.11
C PHE A 51 -14.31 7.72 -0.66
N GLY A 52 -14.43 7.83 -1.98
CA GLY A 52 -15.71 8.07 -2.66
C GLY A 52 -16.46 9.29 -2.10
N LYS A 53 -17.73 9.09 -1.71
CA LYS A 53 -18.58 10.13 -1.09
C LYS A 53 -18.45 10.21 0.45
N GLY A 54 -17.56 9.42 1.07
CA GLY A 54 -17.38 9.34 2.52
C GLY A 54 -16.77 10.58 3.15
N SER A 55 -16.51 10.54 4.45
CA SER A 55 -15.79 11.61 5.16
C SER A 55 -14.31 11.67 4.77
N VAL A 56 -13.70 12.83 4.99
CA VAL A 56 -12.25 12.99 4.88
C VAL A 56 -11.60 12.32 6.08
N THR A 57 -10.59 11.49 5.83
CA THR A 57 -9.71 10.89 6.84
C THR A 57 -8.32 11.49 6.69
N VAL A 58 -7.71 11.85 7.81
CA VAL A 58 -6.37 12.43 7.85
C VAL A 58 -5.35 11.33 8.16
N SER A 59 -4.19 11.35 7.50
CA SER A 59 -3.13 10.38 7.75
C SER A 59 -2.52 10.52 9.14
N ILE A 60 -2.34 9.40 9.83
CA ILE A 60 -1.62 9.27 11.11
C ILE A 60 -0.11 9.45 10.91
N GLY A 61 0.39 9.11 9.73
CA GLY A 61 1.80 9.22 9.37
C GLY A 61 2.08 8.48 8.07
N THR A 62 3.36 8.33 7.75
CA THR A 62 3.83 7.64 6.55
C THR A 62 4.69 6.46 6.96
N ALA A 63 4.35 5.26 6.50
CA ALA A 63 5.19 4.08 6.64
C ALA A 63 5.87 3.80 5.30
N GLN A 64 7.20 3.76 5.29
CA GLN A 64 7.95 3.32 4.11
C GLN A 64 8.12 1.81 4.18
N ILE A 65 7.50 1.10 3.24
CA ILE A 65 7.43 -0.36 3.26
C ILE A 65 8.27 -0.90 2.10
N PRO A 66 9.30 -1.72 2.36
CA PRO A 66 10.01 -2.44 1.32
C PRO A 66 9.11 -3.56 0.77
N THR A 67 8.97 -3.62 -0.55
CA THR A 67 8.18 -4.66 -1.23
C THR A 67 8.98 -5.27 -2.38
N GLU A 68 8.49 -6.37 -2.94
CA GLU A 68 9.11 -7.02 -4.12
C GLU A 68 9.11 -6.11 -5.36
N ILE A 69 8.25 -5.08 -5.43
CA ILE A 69 8.24 -4.08 -6.51
C ILE A 69 9.02 -2.79 -6.19
N GLY A 70 9.66 -2.74 -5.01
CA GLY A 70 10.40 -1.58 -4.53
C GLY A 70 9.82 -0.98 -3.26
N LYS A 71 10.39 0.14 -2.81
CA LYS A 71 9.92 0.86 -1.61
C LYS A 71 8.71 1.73 -1.96
N ILE A 72 7.68 1.65 -1.13
CA ILE A 72 6.44 2.40 -1.28
C ILE A 72 6.16 3.15 0.02
N ASP A 73 5.79 4.42 -0.09
CA ASP A 73 5.36 5.24 1.03
C ASP A 73 3.85 5.13 1.17
N PHE A 74 3.39 4.43 2.21
CA PHE A 74 1.97 4.30 2.51
C PHE A 74 1.54 5.32 3.56
N LYS A 75 0.46 6.05 3.28
CA LYS A 75 -0.22 6.87 4.30
C LYS A 75 -1.05 5.97 5.19
N VAL A 76 -0.74 5.96 6.47
CA VAL A 76 -1.45 5.16 7.47
C VAL A 76 -2.70 5.93 7.89
N LEU A 77 -3.87 5.29 7.81
CA LEU A 77 -5.18 5.89 8.07
C LEU A 77 -5.88 5.18 9.22
N ASP A 78 -6.63 5.93 10.02
CA ASP A 78 -7.57 5.34 10.97
C ASP A 78 -8.86 4.90 10.25
N ALA A 79 -8.72 3.87 9.43
CA ALA A 79 -9.79 3.32 8.59
C ALA A 79 -9.53 1.83 8.30
N PRO A 80 -10.59 1.02 8.07
CA PRO A 80 -10.47 -0.40 7.74
C PRO A 80 -10.08 -0.59 6.25
N THR A 81 -8.94 -0.05 5.86
CA THR A 81 -8.45 -0.04 4.47
C THR A 81 -7.31 -1.06 4.30
N PRO A 82 -7.29 -1.86 3.21
CA PRO A 82 -6.15 -2.72 2.88
C PRO A 82 -4.94 -1.87 2.41
N PHE A 83 -3.84 -2.51 2.00
CA PHE A 83 -2.75 -1.80 1.33
C PHE A 83 -3.19 -1.46 -0.10
N LEU A 84 -3.60 -0.22 -0.33
CA LEU A 84 -3.98 0.30 -1.64
C LEU A 84 -2.77 0.95 -2.30
N LEU A 85 -2.38 0.45 -3.48
CA LEU A 85 -1.32 0.99 -4.32
C LEU A 85 -1.91 1.95 -5.36
N CYS A 86 -1.50 3.21 -5.32
CA CYS A 86 -2.00 4.23 -6.24
C CYS A 86 -1.33 4.18 -7.62
N LEU A 87 -1.96 4.84 -8.60
CA LEU A 87 -1.41 4.98 -9.95
C LEU A 87 -0.04 5.67 -9.99
N ALA A 88 0.15 6.75 -9.22
CA ALA A 88 1.43 7.46 -9.20
C ALA A 88 2.61 6.57 -8.75
N ASP A 89 2.40 5.69 -7.77
CA ASP A 89 3.41 4.73 -7.35
C ASP A 89 3.60 3.62 -8.39
N MET A 90 2.52 3.17 -9.05
CA MET A 90 2.62 2.22 -10.16
C MET A 90 3.47 2.78 -11.31
N ASP A 91 3.23 4.03 -11.71
CA ASP A 91 3.99 4.73 -12.75
C ASP A 91 5.46 4.90 -12.35
N ARG A 92 5.69 5.38 -11.12
CA ARG A 92 7.04 5.57 -10.55
C ARG A 92 7.83 4.26 -10.52
N LEU A 93 7.18 3.16 -10.14
CA LEU A 93 7.80 1.83 -10.06
C LEU A 93 7.77 1.07 -11.39
N LYS A 94 7.12 1.60 -12.43
CA LYS A 94 6.90 0.94 -13.72
C LYS A 94 6.21 -0.43 -13.57
N VAL A 95 5.20 -0.48 -12.72
CA VAL A 95 4.40 -1.66 -12.41
C VAL A 95 3.04 -1.51 -13.06
N TYR A 96 2.50 -2.59 -13.63
CA TYR A 96 1.09 -2.62 -14.04
C TYR A 96 0.38 -3.82 -13.43
N PHE A 97 -0.93 -3.69 -13.23
CA PHE A 97 -1.78 -4.80 -12.85
C PHE A 97 -2.27 -5.54 -14.09
N ASN A 98 -1.82 -6.77 -14.27
CA ASN A 98 -2.38 -7.67 -15.26
C ASN A 98 -3.61 -8.36 -14.67
N ASN A 99 -4.79 -7.86 -15.03
CA ASN A 99 -6.07 -8.34 -14.50
C ASN A 99 -6.46 -9.75 -14.99
N THR A 100 -5.98 -10.19 -16.16
CA THR A 100 -6.29 -11.51 -16.73
C THR A 100 -5.55 -12.64 -16.04
N THR A 101 -4.35 -12.37 -15.54
CA THR A 101 -3.54 -13.32 -14.76
C THR A 101 -3.52 -13.03 -13.26
N ASN A 102 -4.17 -11.94 -12.85
CA ASN A 102 -4.27 -11.45 -11.48
C ASN A 102 -2.91 -11.22 -10.80
N LYS A 103 -2.01 -10.49 -11.48
CA LYS A 103 -0.63 -10.25 -11.03
C LYS A 103 -0.22 -8.79 -11.18
N LEU A 104 0.56 -8.27 -10.23
CA LEU A 104 1.39 -7.09 -10.45
C LEU A 104 2.64 -7.52 -11.24
N VAL A 105 2.95 -6.78 -12.30
CA VAL A 105 4.05 -7.08 -13.21
C VAL A 105 5.02 -5.92 -13.26
N GLN A 106 6.30 -6.20 -12.99
CA GLN A 106 7.41 -5.26 -13.07
C GLN A 106 8.57 -5.91 -13.82
N GLY A 107 8.71 -5.63 -15.12
CA GLY A 107 9.67 -6.34 -15.97
C GLY A 107 9.44 -7.86 -15.92
N ASN A 108 10.38 -8.60 -15.32
CA ASN A 108 10.28 -10.05 -15.12
C ASN A 108 9.68 -10.48 -13.77
N VAL A 109 9.48 -9.55 -12.84
CA VAL A 109 8.86 -9.82 -11.54
C VAL A 109 7.35 -9.92 -11.70
N ARG A 110 6.76 -10.96 -11.10
CA ARG A 110 5.35 -11.31 -11.20
C ARG A 110 4.83 -11.67 -9.82
N ILE A 111 4.09 -10.77 -9.21
CA ILE A 111 3.56 -10.93 -7.85
C ILE A 111 2.06 -11.19 -7.94
N PRO A 112 1.57 -12.33 -7.41
CA PRO A 112 0.13 -12.57 -7.32
C PRO A 112 -0.57 -11.46 -6.51
N VAL A 113 -1.74 -11.02 -6.97
CA VAL A 113 -2.62 -10.18 -6.16
C VAL A 113 -3.69 -11.09 -5.57
N ILE A 114 -3.83 -11.13 -4.25
CA ILE A 114 -4.89 -11.94 -3.63
C ILE A 114 -6.15 -11.07 -3.54
N ARG A 115 -7.21 -11.51 -4.23
CA ARG A 115 -8.55 -10.94 -4.11
C ARG A 115 -9.28 -11.73 -3.03
N LYS A 116 -9.84 -11.05 -2.03
CA LYS A 116 -10.75 -11.64 -1.04
C LYS A 116 -12.17 -11.19 -1.34
#